data_AF-A0A8C2EPA2-F1
#
_entry.id   AF-A0A8C2EPA2-F1
#
_cell.length_a   1.000
_cell.length_b   1.000
_cell.length_c   1.000
_cell.angle_alpha   90.00
_cell.angle_beta   90.00
_cell.angle_gamma   90.00
#
_symmetry.space_group_name_H-M   'P 1'
#
loop_
_entity.id
_entity.type
_entity.pdbx_description
1 polymer ?
#
loop_
_entity_poly.entity_id
_entity_poly.type
_entity_poly.pdbx_seq_one_letter_code
_entity_poly.pdbx_strand_id
1 'polypeptide(L)'
;MHPFWNSVVKILPTWLAPNLITLTGFMFLVLTFSLLSFYDFDFYASGEGRTHVPSWVWIAAGLFNFLAYTLDGVDGKQARRTNSSTPLGELFDHGLDSWACVFFVATVYSVFGRGETGVGVVTLYYLLWVVLFSFILSHWEKYNTGILFLPWGYDISQVTISVVYIITAVVGVEAWYKPVIGIVQYRDLFTVMIVGCLFVVTLPMSLYNVFKAYRNSTLKHSSVYEALLPFFSPVLLFVLSTLWISLSPTDIIEKQPRIFYLMVGTAFSNVTCKLIVCQMSNTRCKPLSLLLLPMTAVVLLVISGVVQHGEITVLYIWTAIVILTHIHYGVSVVSKDTHTQTAY
;
A
#
# COMPACT_ATOMS: atom_id res chain seq x y z
N MET A 1 12.33 -17.60 10.04
CA MET A 1 11.46 -18.73 9.62
C MET A 1 10.08 -18.51 10.23
N HIS A 2 9.00 -18.64 9.44
CA HIS A 2 7.60 -18.45 9.89
C HIS A 2 6.89 -19.82 10.01
N PRO A 3 6.77 -20.39 11.24
CA PRO A 3 6.24 -21.74 11.46
C PRO A 3 4.77 -21.91 11.05
N PHE A 4 3.96 -20.86 11.25
CA PHE A 4 2.55 -20.83 10.86
C PHE A 4 2.38 -21.11 9.36
N TRP A 5 2.96 -20.27 8.51
CA TRP A 5 2.88 -20.45 7.05
C TRP A 5 3.56 -21.74 6.55
N ASN A 6 4.61 -22.23 7.22
CA ASN A 6 5.22 -23.53 6.90
C ASN A 6 4.26 -24.71 7.12
N SER A 7 3.28 -24.54 8.01
CA SER A 7 2.24 -25.54 8.28
C SER A 7 1.09 -25.38 7.30
N VAL A 8 0.62 -24.15 7.09
CA VAL A 8 -0.50 -23.84 6.18
C VAL A 8 -0.20 -24.27 4.75
N VAL A 9 1.01 -24.00 4.23
CA VAL A 9 1.37 -24.36 2.84
C VAL A 9 1.22 -25.86 2.56
N LYS A 10 1.35 -26.74 3.57
CA LYS A 10 1.23 -28.20 3.40
C LYS A 10 -0.20 -28.64 3.12
N ILE A 11 -1.19 -27.84 3.52
CA ILE A 11 -2.62 -28.08 3.29
C ILE A 11 -2.99 -27.78 1.83
N LEU A 12 -2.27 -26.85 1.19
CA LEU A 12 -2.55 -26.47 -0.19
C LEU A 12 -2.21 -27.61 -1.16
N PRO A 13 -3.06 -27.87 -2.17
CA PRO A 13 -2.76 -28.86 -3.19
C PRO A 13 -1.62 -28.39 -4.08
N THR A 14 -0.81 -29.32 -4.58
CA THR A 14 0.40 -28.99 -5.36
C THR A 14 0.11 -28.50 -6.77
N TRP A 15 -1.11 -28.68 -7.30
CA TRP A 15 -1.54 -28.12 -8.58
C TRP A 15 -1.88 -26.63 -8.49
N LEU A 16 -2.08 -26.10 -7.28
CA LEU A 16 -2.46 -24.70 -7.09
C LEU A 16 -1.25 -23.79 -7.32
N ALA A 17 -1.35 -22.97 -8.36
CA ALA A 17 -0.30 -22.05 -8.77
C ALA A 17 -0.08 -20.94 -7.72
N PRO A 18 1.18 -20.60 -7.37
CA PRO A 18 1.50 -19.52 -6.42
C PRO A 18 0.83 -18.18 -6.76
N ASN A 19 0.92 -17.73 -8.02
CA ASN A 19 0.33 -16.44 -8.41
C ASN A 19 -1.20 -16.41 -8.27
N LEU A 20 -1.88 -17.57 -8.34
CA LEU A 20 -3.32 -17.64 -8.08
C LEU A 20 -3.62 -17.46 -6.58
N ILE A 21 -2.74 -17.95 -5.71
CA ILE A 21 -2.82 -17.72 -4.26
C ILE A 21 -2.67 -16.23 -3.96
N THR A 22 -1.62 -15.60 -4.50
CA THR A 22 -1.37 -14.16 -4.37
C THR A 22 -2.58 -13.34 -4.86
N LEU A 23 -3.09 -13.63 -6.06
CA LEU A 23 -4.23 -12.92 -6.63
C LEU A 23 -5.49 -13.10 -5.77
N THR A 24 -5.73 -14.30 -5.25
CA THR A 24 -6.88 -14.58 -4.38
C THR A 24 -6.79 -13.77 -3.09
N GLY A 25 -5.61 -13.73 -2.46
CA GLY A 25 -5.36 -12.89 -1.28
C GLY A 25 -5.61 -11.41 -1.56
N PHE A 26 -5.06 -10.89 -2.66
CA PHE A 26 -5.26 -9.51 -3.09
C PHE A 26 -6.75 -9.19 -3.33
N MET A 27 -7.52 -10.10 -3.95
CA MET A 27 -8.94 -9.88 -4.19
C MET A 27 -9.76 -9.79 -2.90
N PHE A 28 -9.37 -10.46 -1.82
CA PHE A 28 -10.00 -10.26 -0.50
C PHE A 28 -9.78 -8.84 0.04
N LEU A 29 -8.62 -8.24 -0.23
CA LEU A 29 -8.34 -6.85 0.14
C LEU A 29 -9.17 -5.87 -0.69
N VAL A 30 -9.28 -6.11 -2.00
CA VAL A 30 -10.16 -5.34 -2.90
C VAL A 30 -11.61 -5.43 -2.42
N LEU A 31 -12.10 -6.64 -2.12
CA LEU A 31 -13.46 -6.84 -1.60
C LEU A 31 -13.69 -6.09 -0.28
N THR A 32 -12.73 -6.15 0.64
CA THR A 32 -12.81 -5.42 1.93
C THR A 32 -12.87 -3.91 1.70
N PHE A 33 -12.01 -3.38 0.84
CA PHE A 33 -12.02 -1.97 0.45
C PHE A 33 -13.35 -1.59 -0.20
N SER A 34 -13.86 -2.36 -1.16
CA SER A 34 -15.14 -2.10 -1.83
C SER A 34 -16.33 -2.16 -0.88
N LEU A 35 -16.39 -3.13 0.03
CA LEU A 35 -17.46 -3.24 1.03
C LEU A 35 -17.50 -2.00 1.93
N LEU A 36 -16.35 -1.62 2.50
CA LEU A 36 -16.28 -0.44 3.36
C LEU A 36 -16.52 0.85 2.58
N SER A 37 -16.10 0.93 1.31
CA SER A 37 -16.40 2.07 0.45
C SER A 37 -17.89 2.21 0.14
N PHE A 38 -18.62 1.08 0.06
CA PHE A 38 -20.07 1.09 -0.18
C PHE A 38 -20.85 1.61 1.03
N TYR A 39 -20.47 1.22 2.25
CA TYR A 39 -21.15 1.65 3.48
C TYR A 39 -20.65 2.99 4.03
N ASP A 40 -19.40 3.35 3.75
CA ASP A 40 -18.70 4.47 4.40
C ASP A 40 -17.77 5.19 3.40
N PHE A 41 -18.31 5.65 2.27
CA PHE A 41 -17.49 6.23 1.21
C PHE A 41 -16.64 7.43 1.69
N ASP A 42 -17.23 8.32 2.48
CA ASP A 42 -16.61 9.57 2.93
C ASP A 42 -15.98 9.51 4.33
N PHE A 43 -15.93 8.32 4.95
CA PHE A 43 -15.37 8.08 6.29
C PHE A 43 -16.17 8.67 7.47
N TYR A 44 -17.44 9.01 7.26
CA TYR A 44 -18.30 9.55 8.32
C TYR A 44 -19.02 8.47 9.13
N ALA A 45 -19.09 7.21 8.66
CA ALA A 45 -19.93 6.19 9.28
C ALA A 45 -19.49 5.87 10.72
N SER A 46 -18.23 6.11 11.09
CA SER A 46 -17.74 5.92 12.46
C SER A 46 -17.75 7.19 13.31
N GLY A 47 -18.47 8.23 12.88
CA GLY A 47 -18.72 9.43 13.66
C GLY A 47 -19.93 9.29 14.58
N GLU A 48 -19.94 10.04 15.69
CA GLU A 48 -21.08 10.07 16.61
C GLU A 48 -22.37 10.56 15.91
N GLY A 49 -23.50 9.89 16.18
CA GLY A 49 -24.80 10.23 15.60
C GLY A 49 -24.95 9.91 14.10
N ARG A 50 -24.05 9.09 13.53
CA ARG A 50 -24.11 8.66 12.12
C ARG A 50 -24.63 7.23 11.99
N THR A 51 -25.03 6.86 10.77
CA THR A 51 -25.36 5.47 10.46
C THR A 51 -24.07 4.66 10.40
N HIS A 52 -23.90 3.74 11.36
CA HIS A 52 -22.71 2.91 11.46
C HIS A 52 -22.69 1.77 10.42
N VAL A 53 -21.48 1.36 10.04
CA VAL A 53 -21.26 0.17 9.21
C VAL A 53 -21.76 -1.08 9.95
N PRO A 54 -22.56 -1.96 9.31
CA PRO A 54 -23.11 -3.15 9.97
C PRO A 54 -22.03 -4.11 10.49
N SER A 55 -22.26 -4.74 11.65
CA SER A 55 -21.29 -5.64 12.30
C SER A 55 -20.77 -6.77 11.41
N TRP A 56 -21.61 -7.33 10.54
CA TRP A 56 -21.17 -8.42 9.64
C TRP A 56 -20.09 -7.97 8.64
N VAL A 57 -20.08 -6.68 8.26
CA VAL A 57 -19.06 -6.11 7.36
C VAL A 57 -17.71 -6.09 8.06
N TRP A 58 -17.69 -5.74 9.35
CA TRP A 58 -16.48 -5.78 10.18
C TRP A 58 -15.98 -7.23 10.38
N ILE A 59 -16.88 -8.20 10.57
CA ILE A 59 -16.52 -9.63 10.61
C ILE A 59 -15.89 -10.05 9.27
N ALA A 60 -16.53 -9.72 8.15
CA ALA A 60 -16.03 -10.03 6.83
C ALA A 60 -14.65 -9.38 6.58
N ALA A 61 -14.47 -8.10 6.93
CA ALA A 61 -13.21 -7.39 6.82
C ALA A 61 -12.09 -8.06 7.62
N GLY A 62 -12.36 -8.47 8.87
CA GLY A 62 -11.40 -9.19 9.72
C GLY A 62 -10.98 -10.54 9.12
N LEU A 63 -11.95 -11.33 8.65
CA LEU A 63 -11.68 -12.63 8.03
C LEU A 63 -10.96 -12.50 6.69
N PHE A 64 -11.39 -11.58 5.84
CA PHE A 64 -10.77 -11.33 4.52
C PHE A 64 -9.35 -10.79 4.66
N ASN A 65 -9.10 -9.87 5.60
CA ASN A 65 -7.76 -9.37 5.86
C ASN A 65 -6.82 -10.48 6.36
N PHE A 66 -7.29 -11.31 7.29
CA PHE A 66 -6.50 -12.43 7.80
C PHE A 66 -6.24 -13.51 6.73
N LEU A 67 -7.22 -13.80 5.88
CA LEU A 67 -7.05 -14.68 4.73
C LEU A 67 -6.05 -14.10 3.74
N ALA A 68 -6.17 -12.82 3.38
CA ALA A 68 -5.22 -12.16 2.49
C ALA A 68 -3.79 -12.25 3.03
N TYR A 69 -3.57 -11.86 4.29
CA TYR A 69 -2.29 -12.00 4.98
C TYR A 69 -1.75 -13.44 4.99
N THR A 70 -2.63 -14.42 5.17
CA THR A 70 -2.24 -15.83 5.19
C THR A 70 -1.85 -16.33 3.80
N LEU A 71 -2.62 -15.96 2.76
CA LEU A 71 -2.37 -16.37 1.37
C LEU A 71 -1.09 -15.73 0.82
N ASP A 72 -0.89 -14.45 1.11
CA ASP A 72 0.35 -13.71 0.88
C ASP A 72 1.55 -14.44 1.49
N GLY A 73 1.54 -14.74 2.78
CA GLY A 73 2.68 -15.40 3.44
C GLY A 73 2.98 -16.84 3.00
N VAL A 74 2.09 -17.52 2.28
CA VAL A 74 2.27 -18.91 1.81
C VAL A 74 2.59 -19.03 0.32
N ASP A 75 2.42 -18.00 -0.49
CA ASP A 75 2.58 -18.10 -1.94
C ASP A 75 4.03 -18.45 -2.35
N GLY A 76 5.04 -17.79 -1.81
CA GLY A 76 6.45 -18.05 -2.08
C GLY A 76 6.89 -19.37 -1.47
N LYS A 77 6.22 -19.82 -0.40
CA LYS A 77 6.45 -21.17 0.17
C LYS A 77 5.90 -22.23 -0.77
N GLN A 78 4.72 -22.00 -1.35
CA GLN A 78 4.16 -22.87 -2.36
C GLN A 78 5.09 -22.91 -3.57
N ALA A 79 5.56 -21.76 -4.06
CA ALA A 79 6.47 -21.67 -5.20
C ALA A 79 7.75 -22.49 -4.99
N ARG A 80 8.35 -22.43 -3.80
CA ARG A 80 9.50 -23.28 -3.43
C ARG A 80 9.15 -24.76 -3.33
N ARG A 81 7.97 -25.09 -2.79
CA ARG A 81 7.48 -26.47 -2.64
C ARG A 81 7.23 -27.13 -4.01
N THR A 82 6.76 -26.37 -4.99
CA THR A 82 6.41 -26.84 -6.33
C THR A 82 7.51 -26.59 -7.37
N ASN A 83 8.68 -26.08 -6.97
CA ASN A 83 9.77 -25.68 -7.87
C ASN A 83 9.33 -24.72 -9.00
N SER A 84 8.44 -23.78 -8.66
CA SER A 84 7.85 -22.83 -9.62
C SER A 84 8.15 -21.36 -9.26
N SER A 85 9.25 -21.09 -8.57
CA SER A 85 9.70 -19.73 -8.25
C SER A 85 10.24 -19.03 -9.50
N THR A 86 9.72 -17.83 -9.79
CA THR A 86 10.14 -17.02 -10.95
C THR A 86 10.24 -15.54 -10.59
N PRO A 87 11.06 -14.74 -11.30
CA PRO A 87 11.10 -13.29 -11.12
C PRO A 87 9.75 -12.61 -11.40
N LEU A 88 8.94 -13.18 -12.31
CA LEU A 88 7.58 -12.70 -12.55
C LEU A 88 6.67 -12.95 -11.34
N GLY A 89 6.78 -14.11 -10.69
CA GLY A 89 6.02 -14.40 -9.46
C GLY A 89 6.36 -13.42 -8.34
N GLU A 90 7.64 -13.10 -8.16
CA GLU A 90 8.10 -12.10 -7.18
C GLU A 90 7.65 -10.68 -7.52
N LEU A 91 7.59 -10.31 -8.81
CA LEU A 91 6.96 -9.07 -9.23
C LEU A 91 5.46 -9.04 -8.96
N PHE A 92 4.77 -10.16 -9.19
CA PHE A 92 3.33 -10.25 -9.03
C PHE A 92 2.94 -10.08 -7.55
N ASP A 93 3.63 -10.77 -6.66
CA ASP A 93 3.53 -10.66 -5.21
C ASP A 93 3.74 -9.21 -4.72
N HIS A 94 4.98 -8.72 -4.80
CA HIS A 94 5.31 -7.39 -4.29
C HIS A 94 4.65 -6.24 -5.05
N GLY A 95 4.30 -6.46 -6.31
CA GLY A 95 3.52 -5.51 -7.10
C GLY A 95 2.12 -5.33 -6.52
N LEU A 96 1.43 -6.41 -6.18
CA LEU A 96 0.12 -6.36 -5.53
C LEU A 96 0.21 -5.83 -4.09
N ASP A 97 1.27 -6.14 -3.34
CA ASP A 97 1.50 -5.56 -2.00
C ASP A 97 1.61 -4.03 -2.03
N SER A 98 2.31 -3.51 -3.03
CA SER A 98 2.47 -2.05 -3.19
C SER A 98 1.12 -1.36 -3.43
N TRP A 99 0.16 -2.05 -4.04
CA TRP A 99 -1.20 -1.56 -4.24
C TRP A 99 -2.07 -1.78 -2.99
N ALA A 100 -1.91 -2.92 -2.31
CA ALA A 100 -2.61 -3.25 -1.08
C ALA A 100 -2.40 -2.21 0.04
N CYS A 101 -1.24 -1.54 0.06
CA CYS A 101 -0.93 -0.47 1.01
C CYS A 101 -2.05 0.58 1.15
N VAL A 102 -2.66 1.03 0.04
CA VAL A 102 -3.76 2.01 0.11
C VAL A 102 -5.06 1.40 0.63
N PHE A 103 -5.33 0.13 0.32
CA PHE A 103 -6.51 -0.55 0.81
C PHE A 103 -6.45 -0.72 2.33
N PHE A 104 -5.31 -1.14 2.89
CA PHE A 104 -5.13 -1.26 4.33
C PHE A 104 -5.35 0.08 5.05
N VAL A 105 -4.68 1.14 4.60
CA VAL A 105 -4.79 2.45 5.25
C VAL A 105 -6.22 2.99 5.19
N ALA A 106 -6.87 2.90 4.03
CA ALA A 106 -8.24 3.40 3.88
C ALA A 106 -9.25 2.57 4.69
N THR A 107 -9.12 1.24 4.73
CA THR A 107 -10.06 0.38 5.44
C THR A 107 -9.92 0.49 6.96
N VAL A 108 -8.71 0.62 7.48
CA VAL A 108 -8.50 0.85 8.91
C VAL A 108 -9.02 2.23 9.32
N TYR A 109 -8.88 3.23 8.46
CA TYR A 109 -9.43 4.54 8.75
C TYR A 109 -10.95 4.54 8.88
N SER A 110 -11.67 3.68 8.16
CA SER A 110 -13.11 3.50 8.39
C SER A 110 -13.46 3.04 9.81
N VAL A 111 -12.53 2.44 10.58
CA VAL A 111 -12.76 2.10 12.00
C VAL A 111 -12.85 3.35 12.87
N PHE A 112 -11.96 4.31 12.63
CA PHE A 112 -11.88 5.55 13.42
C PHE A 112 -12.78 6.66 12.85
N GLY A 113 -12.98 6.67 11.54
CA GLY A 113 -13.68 7.70 10.79
C GLY A 113 -13.00 9.07 10.84
N ARG A 114 -13.68 10.05 10.24
CA ARG A 114 -13.35 11.47 10.34
C ARG A 114 -14.35 12.21 11.23
N GLY A 115 -13.93 13.36 11.76
CA GLY A 115 -14.74 14.20 12.64
C GLY A 115 -14.12 14.36 14.02
N GLU A 116 -14.88 14.88 14.99
CA GLU A 116 -14.37 15.24 16.32
C GLU A 116 -13.81 14.03 17.10
N THR A 117 -14.44 12.86 16.95
CA THR A 117 -14.02 11.59 17.58
C THR A 117 -13.01 10.79 16.75
N GLY A 118 -12.83 11.16 15.48
CA GLY A 118 -12.03 10.40 14.50
C GLY A 118 -10.65 11.00 14.24
N VAL A 119 -10.05 10.68 13.09
CA VAL A 119 -8.78 11.28 12.65
C VAL A 119 -9.08 12.22 11.48
N GLY A 120 -8.30 13.30 11.29
CA GLY A 120 -8.50 14.19 10.15
C GLY A 120 -8.08 13.54 8.83
N VAL A 121 -8.75 13.85 7.71
CA VAL A 121 -8.42 13.26 6.40
C VAL A 121 -7.02 13.68 5.91
N VAL A 122 -6.56 14.87 6.28
CA VAL A 122 -5.18 15.30 6.01
C VAL A 122 -4.18 14.53 6.87
N THR A 123 -4.51 14.23 8.13
CA THR A 123 -3.66 13.36 8.98
C THR A 123 -3.56 11.97 8.38
N LEU A 124 -4.68 11.38 7.94
CA LEU A 124 -4.66 10.09 7.27
C LEU A 124 -3.83 10.11 5.99
N TYR A 125 -3.92 11.17 5.19
CA TYR A 125 -3.10 11.34 4.00
C TYR A 125 -1.60 11.20 4.31
N TYR A 126 -1.12 11.83 5.39
CA TYR A 126 0.27 11.70 5.81
C TYR A 126 0.57 10.32 6.45
N LEU A 127 -0.40 9.66 7.08
CA LEU A 127 -0.23 8.26 7.50
C LEU A 127 -0.09 7.31 6.30
N LEU A 128 -0.84 7.54 5.21
CA LEU A 128 -0.66 6.84 3.95
C LEU A 128 0.77 7.03 3.42
N TRP A 129 1.31 8.26 3.46
CA TRP A 129 2.71 8.51 3.11
C TRP A 129 3.69 7.71 3.93
N VAL A 130 3.49 7.62 5.25
CA VAL A 130 4.37 6.83 6.12
C VAL A 130 4.37 5.36 5.72
N VAL A 131 3.20 4.80 5.39
CA VAL A 131 3.07 3.40 4.93
C VAL A 131 3.73 3.20 3.56
N LEU A 132 3.43 4.06 2.58
CA LEU A 132 4.02 3.99 1.25
C LEU A 132 5.54 4.21 1.29
N PHE A 133 6.02 5.14 2.12
CA PHE A 133 7.44 5.38 2.34
C PHE A 133 8.12 4.15 2.96
N SER A 134 7.51 3.52 3.96
CA SER A 134 8.01 2.28 4.56
C SER A 134 8.12 1.16 3.53
N PHE A 135 7.14 1.04 2.62
CA PHE A 135 7.16 0.07 1.54
C PHE A 135 8.33 0.33 0.57
N ILE A 136 8.45 1.53 0.02
CA ILE A 136 9.54 1.85 -0.92
C ILE A 136 10.92 1.77 -0.26
N LEU A 137 11.03 2.02 1.05
CA LEU A 137 12.29 1.93 1.77
C LEU A 137 12.87 0.51 1.77
N SER A 138 12.03 -0.51 1.95
CA SER A 138 12.45 -1.92 1.83
C SER A 138 12.94 -2.26 0.42
N HIS A 139 12.33 -1.66 -0.60
CA HIS A 139 12.73 -1.84 -1.99
C HIS A 139 13.99 -1.03 -2.32
N TRP A 140 14.15 0.16 -1.76
CA TRP A 140 15.41 0.90 -1.85
C TRP A 140 16.55 0.09 -1.24
N GLU A 141 16.35 -0.54 -0.09
CA GLU A 141 17.32 -1.44 0.52
C GLU A 141 17.68 -2.60 -0.43
N LYS A 142 16.68 -3.29 -0.98
CA LYS A 142 16.89 -4.38 -1.95
C LYS A 142 17.61 -3.92 -3.21
N TYR A 143 17.31 -2.73 -3.72
CA TYR A 143 17.98 -2.17 -4.90
C TYR A 143 19.48 -1.99 -4.64
N ASN A 144 19.86 -1.58 -3.43
CA ASN A 144 21.24 -1.32 -3.06
C ASN A 144 22.01 -2.57 -2.59
N THR A 145 21.34 -3.50 -1.92
CA THR A 145 21.98 -4.67 -1.27
C THR A 145 21.75 -5.99 -2.00
N GLY A 146 20.73 -6.07 -2.87
CA GLY A 146 20.28 -7.29 -3.52
C GLY A 146 19.38 -8.19 -2.66
N ILE A 147 19.14 -7.85 -1.39
CA ILE A 147 18.34 -8.66 -0.46
C ILE A 147 17.14 -7.83 -0.01
N LEU A 148 15.94 -8.39 -0.12
CA LEU A 148 14.74 -7.79 0.45
C LEU A 148 14.63 -8.20 1.92
N PHE A 149 14.70 -7.24 2.82
CA PHE A 149 14.37 -7.44 4.22
C PHE A 149 12.94 -6.98 4.49
N LEU A 150 12.13 -7.86 5.08
CA LEU A 150 10.79 -7.55 5.53
C LEU A 150 10.76 -7.60 7.07
N PRO A 151 10.55 -6.47 7.76
CA PRO A 151 10.43 -6.45 9.21
C PRO A 151 9.14 -7.15 9.67
N TRP A 152 9.18 -7.77 10.85
CA TRP A 152 8.02 -8.39 11.50
C TRP A 152 6.88 -7.40 11.81
N GLY A 153 7.16 -6.09 11.75
CA GLY A 153 6.15 -5.04 11.92
C GLY A 153 4.98 -5.19 10.94
N TYR A 154 5.24 -5.63 9.71
CA TYR A 154 4.17 -5.92 8.74
C TYR A 154 3.26 -7.03 9.24
N ASP A 155 3.80 -8.19 9.59
CA ASP A 155 3.04 -9.33 10.12
C ASP A 155 2.18 -8.95 11.33
N ILE A 156 2.78 -8.25 12.30
CA ILE A 156 2.08 -7.81 13.51
C ILE A 156 0.93 -6.87 13.15
N SER A 157 1.16 -5.91 12.23
CA SER A 157 0.13 -4.98 11.80
C SER A 157 -1.06 -5.68 11.13
N GLN A 158 -0.82 -6.67 10.26
CA GLN A 158 -1.88 -7.38 9.54
C GLN A 158 -2.76 -8.20 10.47
N VAL A 159 -2.15 -8.91 11.43
CA VAL A 159 -2.91 -9.65 12.45
C VAL A 159 -3.68 -8.68 13.35
N THR A 160 -3.03 -7.57 13.77
CA THR A 160 -3.66 -6.56 14.63
C THR A 160 -4.88 -5.93 13.96
N ILE A 161 -4.77 -5.52 12.68
CA ILE A 161 -5.87 -4.94 11.91
C ILE A 161 -7.03 -5.93 11.79
N SER A 162 -6.74 -7.21 11.52
CA SER A 162 -7.75 -8.26 11.43
C SER A 162 -8.52 -8.39 12.77
N VAL A 163 -7.80 -8.40 13.89
CA VAL A 163 -8.39 -8.47 15.23
C VAL A 163 -9.22 -7.21 15.55
N VAL A 164 -8.72 -6.02 15.19
CA VAL A 164 -9.44 -4.74 15.38
C VAL A 164 -10.77 -4.74 14.65
N TYR A 165 -10.85 -5.28 13.43
CA TYR A 165 -12.14 -5.43 12.73
C TYR A 165 -13.10 -6.36 13.48
N ILE A 166 -12.63 -7.53 13.92
CA ILE A 166 -13.49 -8.46 14.69
C ILE A 166 -13.95 -7.83 16.01
N ILE A 167 -13.08 -7.11 16.73
CA ILE A 167 -13.45 -6.41 17.96
C ILE A 167 -14.50 -5.34 17.65
N THR A 168 -14.28 -4.50 16.63
CA THR A 168 -15.23 -3.46 16.19
C THR A 168 -16.62 -4.04 15.92
N ALA A 169 -16.71 -5.24 15.34
CA ALA A 169 -17.99 -5.90 15.10
C ALA A 169 -18.79 -6.20 16.37
N VAL A 170 -18.10 -6.48 17.47
CA VAL A 170 -18.68 -6.91 18.76
C VAL A 170 -18.98 -5.70 19.66
N VAL A 171 -18.04 -4.76 19.76
CA VAL A 171 -18.14 -3.65 20.72
C VAL A 171 -18.68 -2.35 20.12
N GLY A 172 -18.82 -2.28 18.79
CA GLY A 172 -19.17 -1.07 18.08
C GLY A 172 -17.97 -0.14 17.84
N VAL A 173 -18.15 0.82 16.94
CA VAL A 173 -17.12 1.84 16.62
C VAL A 173 -16.96 2.85 17.76
N GLU A 174 -18.00 3.01 18.57
CA GLU A 174 -18.08 3.93 19.69
C GLU A 174 -17.11 3.58 20.83
N ALA A 175 -16.65 2.32 20.89
CA ALA A 175 -15.58 1.92 21.80
C ALA A 175 -14.28 2.67 21.52
N TRP A 176 -14.00 3.03 20.26
CA TRP A 176 -12.75 3.67 19.84
C TRP A 176 -12.69 5.16 20.17
N TYR A 177 -13.81 5.78 20.55
CA TYR A 177 -13.85 7.20 20.97
C TYR A 177 -13.23 7.40 22.35
N LYS A 178 -13.25 6.35 23.17
CA LYS A 178 -12.85 6.40 24.57
C LYS A 178 -11.33 6.52 24.72
N PRO A 179 -10.85 7.19 25.78
CA PRO A 179 -9.44 7.16 26.12
C PRO A 179 -9.00 5.75 26.53
N VAL A 180 -7.78 5.38 26.16
CA VAL A 180 -7.12 4.15 26.61
C VAL A 180 -6.54 4.36 28.00
N ILE A 181 -5.77 5.45 28.17
CA ILE A 181 -5.13 5.82 29.44
C ILE A 181 -5.11 7.35 29.55
N GLY A 182 -5.73 7.89 30.60
CA GLY A 182 -5.78 9.34 30.83
C GLY A 182 -6.42 10.08 29.66
N ILE A 183 -5.63 10.91 28.97
CA ILE A 183 -6.07 11.68 27.80
C ILE A 183 -5.75 11.01 26.45
N VAL A 184 -5.00 9.90 26.45
CA VAL A 184 -4.56 9.23 25.21
C VAL A 184 -5.69 8.37 24.65
N GLN A 185 -6.09 8.62 23.41
CA GLN A 185 -7.15 7.88 22.73
C GLN A 185 -6.59 6.78 21.82
N TYR A 186 -7.44 5.82 21.44
CA TYR A 186 -7.05 4.72 20.55
C TYR A 186 -6.52 5.22 19.20
N ARG A 187 -7.10 6.30 18.67
CA ARG A 187 -6.64 6.95 17.43
C ARG A 187 -5.20 7.48 17.53
N ASP A 188 -4.79 7.96 18.70
CA ASP A 188 -3.45 8.47 18.95
C ASP A 188 -2.45 7.32 18.98
N LEU A 189 -2.81 6.22 19.66
CA LEU A 189 -1.99 5.01 19.67
C LEU A 189 -1.77 4.46 18.25
N PHE A 190 -2.81 4.47 17.42
CA PHE A 190 -2.70 4.02 16.03
C PHE A 190 -1.76 4.91 15.21
N THR A 191 -1.91 6.23 15.34
CA THR A 191 -1.04 7.23 14.70
C THR A 191 0.42 7.06 15.13
N VAL A 192 0.66 6.96 16.45
CA VAL A 192 1.99 6.76 17.04
C VAL A 192 2.57 5.42 16.63
N MET A 193 1.77 4.36 16.52
CA MET A 193 2.23 3.04 16.09
C MET A 193 2.73 3.07 14.64
N ILE A 194 1.99 3.69 13.72
CA ILE A 194 2.40 3.80 12.31
C ILE A 194 3.69 4.62 12.18
N VAL A 195 3.71 5.81 12.77
CA VAL A 195 4.87 6.72 12.71
C VAL A 195 6.08 6.12 13.44
N GLY A 196 5.84 5.55 14.63
CA GLY A 196 6.85 4.89 15.44
C GLY A 196 7.47 3.68 14.75
N CYS A 197 6.66 2.86 14.05
CA CYS A 197 7.18 1.72 13.28
C CYS A 197 8.18 2.17 12.22
N LEU A 198 7.90 3.27 11.50
CA LEU A 198 8.86 3.83 10.54
C LEU A 198 10.18 4.23 11.21
N PHE A 199 10.12 5.06 12.25
CA PHE A 199 11.33 5.66 12.83
C PHE A 199 12.12 4.74 13.78
N VAL A 200 11.47 3.74 14.38
CA VAL A 200 12.11 2.83 15.35
C VAL A 200 12.50 1.51 14.70
N VAL A 201 11.74 1.02 13.71
CA VAL A 201 11.94 -0.31 13.13
C VAL A 201 12.42 -0.19 11.68
N THR A 202 11.58 0.29 10.77
CA THR A 202 11.82 0.18 9.33
C THR A 202 13.04 0.99 8.88
N LEU A 203 13.11 2.27 9.22
CA LEU A 203 14.19 3.15 8.77
C LEU A 203 15.55 2.79 9.38
N PRO A 204 15.68 2.63 10.71
CA PRO A 204 16.97 2.23 11.30
C PRO A 204 17.48 0.91 10.75
N MET A 205 16.59 -0.08 10.53
CA MET A 205 17.00 -1.39 10.02
C MET A 205 17.48 -1.33 8.57
N SER A 206 16.76 -0.63 7.69
CA SER A 206 17.21 -0.48 6.29
C SER A 206 18.51 0.31 6.18
N LEU A 207 18.68 1.37 6.99
CA LEU A 207 19.95 2.10 7.05
C LEU A 207 21.09 1.21 7.57
N TYR A 208 20.84 0.42 8.61
CA TYR A 208 21.81 -0.53 9.14
C TYR A 208 22.22 -1.58 8.10
N ASN A 209 21.27 -2.15 7.35
CA ASN A 209 21.55 -3.15 6.33
C ASN A 209 22.35 -2.58 5.15
N VAL A 210 22.03 -1.36 4.70
CA VAL A 210 22.82 -0.67 3.67
C VAL A 210 24.21 -0.32 4.18
N PHE A 211 24.34 0.17 5.41
CA PHE A 211 25.65 0.44 6.02
C PHE A 211 26.49 -0.84 6.19
N LYS A 212 25.87 -1.95 6.57
CA LYS A 212 26.53 -3.26 6.66
C LYS A 212 27.01 -3.72 5.28
N ALA A 213 26.20 -3.58 4.24
CA ALA A 213 26.60 -3.89 2.87
C ALA A 213 27.74 -2.98 2.37
N TYR A 214 27.73 -1.70 2.75
CA TYR A 214 28.82 -0.77 2.48
C TYR A 214 30.13 -1.23 3.14
N ARG A 215 30.10 -1.54 4.44
CA ARG A 215 31.26 -2.02 5.21
C ARG A 215 31.85 -3.31 4.65
N ASN A 216 31.00 -4.19 4.12
CA ASN A 216 31.41 -5.46 3.54
C ASN A 216 31.73 -5.39 2.03
N SER A 217 31.67 -4.20 1.42
CA SER A 217 31.89 -4.00 -0.02
C SER A 217 30.96 -4.83 -0.91
N THR A 218 29.73 -5.06 -0.47
CA THR A 218 28.70 -5.84 -1.19
C THR A 218 27.58 -4.99 -1.76
N LEU A 219 27.71 -3.66 -1.75
CA LEU A 219 26.73 -2.77 -2.40
C LEU A 219 26.73 -2.97 -3.92
N LYS A 220 25.54 -2.96 -4.52
CA LYS A 220 25.37 -3.01 -5.98
C LYS A 220 25.80 -1.72 -6.68
N HIS A 221 25.73 -0.59 -5.98
CA HIS A 221 25.97 0.73 -6.55
C HIS A 221 26.99 1.49 -5.69
N SER A 222 28.02 2.05 -6.34
CA SER A 222 29.08 2.83 -5.68
C SER A 222 28.77 4.32 -5.58
N SER A 223 27.88 4.84 -6.44
CA SER A 223 27.49 6.24 -6.47
C SER A 223 26.25 6.48 -5.61
N VAL A 224 26.28 7.54 -4.79
CA VAL A 224 25.13 8.01 -3.99
C VAL A 224 23.94 8.34 -4.88
N TYR A 225 24.18 8.92 -6.06
CA TYR A 225 23.11 9.21 -7.02
C TYR A 225 22.40 7.95 -7.47
N GLU A 226 23.15 6.92 -7.88
CA GLU A 226 22.58 5.64 -8.31
C GLU A 226 21.82 4.97 -7.17
N ALA A 227 22.37 5.03 -5.95
CA ALA A 227 21.73 4.46 -4.76
C ALA A 227 20.38 5.12 -4.41
N LEU A 228 20.19 6.40 -4.73
CA LEU A 228 18.99 7.19 -4.43
C LEU A 228 17.96 7.22 -5.57
N LEU A 229 18.26 6.68 -6.76
CA LEU A 229 17.32 6.61 -7.88
C LEU A 229 15.92 6.08 -7.52
N PRO A 230 15.77 5.04 -6.67
CA PRO A 230 14.45 4.54 -6.27
C PRO A 230 13.54 5.59 -5.64
N PHE A 231 14.08 6.66 -5.05
CA PHE A 231 13.30 7.67 -4.35
C PHE A 231 12.80 8.81 -5.25
N PHE A 232 13.40 9.06 -6.40
CA PHE A 232 13.08 10.27 -7.18
C PHE A 232 11.62 10.31 -7.66
N SER A 233 11.12 9.22 -8.22
CA SER A 233 9.72 9.16 -8.68
C SER A 233 8.72 9.18 -7.51
N PRO A 234 8.87 8.38 -6.43
CA PRO A 234 7.98 8.46 -5.26
C PRO A 234 8.00 9.83 -4.57
N VAL A 235 9.17 10.46 -4.40
CA VAL A 235 9.28 11.80 -3.80
C VAL A 235 8.59 12.84 -4.68
N LEU A 236 8.73 12.77 -6.01
CA LEU A 236 8.01 13.68 -6.90
C LEU A 236 6.49 13.46 -6.83
N LEU A 237 6.03 12.21 -6.81
CA LEU A 237 4.60 11.88 -6.63
C LEU A 237 4.05 12.49 -5.34
N PHE A 238 4.79 12.34 -4.25
CA PHE A 238 4.51 12.92 -2.95
C PHE A 238 4.44 14.45 -3.03
N VAL A 239 5.45 15.12 -3.57
CA VAL A 239 5.42 16.59 -3.76
C VAL A 239 4.19 17.02 -4.58
N LEU A 240 3.93 16.38 -5.72
CA LEU A 240 2.81 16.73 -6.61
C LEU A 240 1.44 16.53 -5.94
N SER A 241 1.25 15.42 -5.23
CA SER A 241 0.00 15.13 -4.52
C SER A 241 -0.22 16.08 -3.34
N THR A 242 0.83 16.45 -2.60
CA THR A 242 0.72 17.45 -1.53
C THR A 242 0.43 18.84 -2.08
N LEU A 243 1.09 19.24 -3.18
CA LEU A 243 0.78 20.50 -3.84
C LEU A 243 -0.68 20.55 -4.31
N TRP A 244 -1.22 19.45 -4.84
CA TRP A 244 -2.62 19.38 -5.22
C TRP A 244 -3.53 19.65 -4.01
N ILE A 245 -3.39 18.90 -2.90
CA ILE A 245 -4.29 19.10 -1.76
C ILE A 245 -4.09 20.46 -1.09
N SER A 246 -2.87 20.97 -1.00
CA SER A 246 -2.57 22.23 -0.30
C SER A 246 -3.03 23.46 -1.08
N LEU A 247 -3.09 23.36 -2.42
CA LEU A 247 -3.49 24.45 -3.31
C LEU A 247 -4.83 24.16 -3.98
N SER A 248 -5.58 23.18 -3.48
CA SER A 248 -6.88 22.78 -4.01
C SER A 248 -7.91 23.90 -3.79
N PRO A 249 -8.50 24.49 -4.85
CA PRO A 249 -9.50 25.53 -4.68
C PRO A 249 -10.85 24.99 -4.18
N THR A 250 -11.10 23.68 -4.28
CA THR A 250 -12.36 23.05 -3.83
C THR A 250 -12.25 22.26 -2.54
N ASP A 251 -11.06 22.23 -1.90
CA ASP A 251 -10.77 21.41 -0.73
C ASP A 251 -11.00 19.92 -1.00
N ILE A 252 -10.32 19.42 -2.05
CA ILE A 252 -10.59 18.12 -2.66
C ILE A 252 -10.39 16.95 -1.71
N ILE A 253 -9.44 17.06 -0.77
CA ILE A 253 -9.18 16.00 0.21
C ILE A 253 -10.30 15.88 1.23
N GLU A 254 -10.93 16.98 1.61
CA GLU A 254 -12.10 16.98 2.49
C GLU A 254 -13.35 16.50 1.76
N LYS A 255 -13.48 16.76 0.46
CA LYS A 255 -14.66 16.35 -0.32
C LYS A 255 -14.60 14.92 -0.86
N GLN A 256 -13.42 14.44 -1.26
CA GLN A 256 -13.25 13.15 -1.96
C GLN A 256 -12.01 12.39 -1.43
N PRO A 257 -11.89 12.19 -0.10
CA PRO A 257 -10.68 11.64 0.51
C PRO A 257 -10.33 10.26 -0.05
N ARG A 258 -11.31 9.36 -0.13
CA ARG A 258 -11.12 7.97 -0.54
C ARG A 258 -10.60 7.86 -1.98
N ILE A 259 -11.16 8.65 -2.90
CA ILE A 259 -10.73 8.69 -4.29
C ILE A 259 -9.32 9.25 -4.40
N PHE A 260 -9.02 10.32 -3.65
CA PHE A 260 -7.69 10.92 -3.63
C PHE A 260 -6.63 9.93 -3.12
N TYR A 261 -6.90 9.20 -2.03
CA TYR A 261 -6.00 8.16 -1.52
C TYR A 261 -5.80 7.06 -2.55
N LEU A 262 -6.88 6.57 -3.17
CA LEU A 262 -6.81 5.53 -4.20
C LEU A 262 -5.95 5.97 -5.38
N MET A 263 -6.07 7.22 -5.82
CA MET A 263 -5.24 7.80 -6.87
C MET A 263 -3.76 7.79 -6.50
N VAL A 264 -3.40 8.34 -5.33
CA VAL A 264 -2.01 8.41 -4.86
C VAL A 264 -1.41 7.02 -4.68
N GLY A 265 -2.12 6.12 -4.00
CA GLY A 265 -1.68 4.75 -3.75
C GLY A 265 -1.48 3.95 -5.04
N THR A 266 -2.39 4.09 -6.01
CA THR A 266 -2.27 3.39 -7.29
C THR A 266 -1.15 3.97 -8.15
N ALA A 267 -0.96 5.30 -8.15
CA ALA A 267 0.17 5.94 -8.83
C ALA A 267 1.50 5.50 -8.22
N PHE A 268 1.58 5.42 -6.88
CA PHE A 268 2.75 4.92 -6.16
C PHE A 268 3.04 3.46 -6.52
N SER A 269 2.01 2.60 -6.53
CA SER A 269 2.15 1.21 -6.92
C SER A 269 2.68 1.07 -8.36
N ASN A 270 2.18 1.87 -9.31
CA ASN A 270 2.71 1.88 -10.68
C ASN A 270 4.20 2.26 -10.75
N VAL A 271 4.63 3.26 -9.99
CA VAL A 271 6.04 3.65 -9.89
C VAL A 271 6.87 2.52 -9.28
N THR A 272 6.36 1.89 -8.22
CA THR A 272 7.07 0.86 -7.47
C THR A 272 7.21 -0.44 -8.25
N CYS A 273 6.18 -0.87 -9.01
CA CYS A 273 6.29 -2.03 -9.88
C CYS A 273 7.41 -1.89 -10.91
N LYS A 274 7.69 -0.67 -11.41
CA LYS A 274 8.83 -0.44 -12.32
C LYS A 274 10.17 -0.63 -11.62
N LEU A 275 10.29 -0.21 -10.36
CA LEU A 275 11.47 -0.48 -9.53
C LEU A 275 11.62 -1.99 -9.29
N ILE A 276 10.55 -2.70 -8.95
CA ILE A 276 10.57 -4.16 -8.74
C ILE A 276 11.04 -4.87 -10.01
N VAL A 277 10.53 -4.50 -11.19
CA VAL A 277 11.02 -5.01 -12.48
C VAL A 277 12.51 -4.77 -12.65
N CYS A 278 13.02 -3.59 -12.31
CA CYS A 278 14.45 -3.30 -12.38
C CYS A 278 15.28 -4.20 -11.45
N GLN A 279 14.81 -4.46 -10.24
CA GLN A 279 15.47 -5.37 -9.29
C GLN A 279 15.47 -6.81 -9.80
N MET A 280 14.35 -7.28 -10.34
CA MET A 280 14.17 -8.65 -10.85
C MET A 280 14.94 -8.92 -12.13
N SER A 281 15.04 -7.92 -13.02
CA SER A 281 15.81 -8.00 -14.26
C SER A 281 17.28 -7.59 -14.10
N ASN A 282 17.69 -7.17 -12.90
CA ASN A 282 19.00 -6.59 -12.62
C ASN A 282 19.35 -5.43 -13.57
N THR A 283 18.37 -4.60 -13.89
CA THR A 283 18.52 -3.41 -14.73
C THR A 283 18.48 -2.13 -13.90
N ARG A 284 19.05 -1.05 -14.44
CA ARG A 284 19.09 0.24 -13.77
C ARG A 284 17.68 0.85 -13.65
N CYS A 285 17.35 1.38 -12.47
CA CYS A 285 16.11 2.11 -12.25
C CYS A 285 16.07 3.38 -13.10
N LYS A 286 14.91 3.66 -13.72
CA LYS A 286 14.69 4.96 -14.38
C LYS A 286 14.42 6.03 -13.32
N PRO A 287 15.04 7.22 -13.39
CA PRO A 287 14.82 8.28 -12.40
C PRO A 287 13.37 8.74 -12.32
N LEU A 288 12.72 8.88 -13.48
CA LEU A 288 11.37 9.44 -13.60
C LEU A 288 10.41 8.46 -14.28
N SER A 289 9.29 8.19 -13.62
CA SER A 289 8.14 7.48 -14.20
C SER A 289 7.35 8.41 -15.13
N LEU A 290 7.08 7.94 -16.35
CA LEU A 290 6.29 8.69 -17.34
C LEU A 290 4.89 9.05 -16.86
N LEU A 291 4.31 8.31 -15.89
CA LEU A 291 3.01 8.61 -15.30
C LEU A 291 2.99 9.99 -14.59
N LEU A 292 4.15 10.45 -14.11
CA LEU A 292 4.25 11.70 -13.35
C LEU A 292 4.25 12.94 -14.24
N LEU A 293 4.55 12.82 -15.54
CA LEU A 293 4.48 13.95 -16.48
C LEU A 293 3.04 14.48 -16.66
N PRO A 294 2.04 13.64 -17.03
CA PRO A 294 0.65 14.09 -17.07
C PRO A 294 0.13 14.47 -15.68
N MET A 295 0.60 13.83 -14.60
CA MET A 295 0.25 14.28 -13.24
C MET A 295 0.70 15.71 -12.96
N THR A 296 1.93 16.07 -13.32
CA THR A 296 2.43 17.45 -13.21
C THR A 296 1.54 18.43 -13.98
N ALA A 297 1.13 18.07 -15.20
CA ALA A 297 0.23 18.91 -15.99
C ALA A 297 -1.13 19.10 -15.30
N VAL A 298 -1.71 18.04 -14.72
CA VAL A 298 -2.96 18.11 -13.95
C VAL A 298 -2.80 19.03 -12.74
N VAL A 299 -1.73 18.90 -11.96
CA VAL A 299 -1.47 19.74 -10.79
C VAL A 299 -1.29 21.21 -11.19
N LEU A 300 -0.57 21.50 -12.28
CA LEU A 300 -0.44 22.86 -12.81
C LEU A 300 -1.78 23.45 -13.26
N LEU A 301 -2.65 22.65 -13.88
CA LEU A 301 -4.00 23.09 -14.25
C LEU A 301 -4.86 23.44 -13.03
N VAL A 302 -4.75 22.67 -11.95
CA VAL A 302 -5.43 22.94 -10.68
C VAL A 302 -4.91 24.23 -10.05
N ILE A 303 -3.59 24.37 -9.91
CA ILE A 303 -2.95 25.54 -9.29
C ILE A 303 -3.23 26.83 -10.09
N SER A 304 -3.32 26.74 -11.41
CA SER A 304 -3.66 27.90 -12.25
C SER A 304 -5.10 28.38 -12.11
N GLY A 305 -5.97 27.64 -11.42
CA GLY A 305 -7.39 27.96 -11.24
C GLY A 305 -8.27 27.66 -12.46
N VAL A 306 -7.70 27.24 -13.59
CA VAL A 306 -8.43 26.97 -14.85
C VAL A 306 -9.53 25.92 -14.65
N VAL A 307 -9.27 24.90 -13.82
CA VAL A 307 -10.20 23.80 -13.57
C VAL A 307 -10.93 23.90 -12.23
N GLN A 308 -11.00 25.09 -11.62
CA GLN A 308 -11.61 25.27 -10.28
C GLN A 308 -13.03 24.68 -10.17
N HIS A 309 -13.88 24.90 -11.18
CA HIS A 309 -15.26 24.39 -11.17
C HIS A 309 -15.36 22.88 -11.50
N GLY A 310 -14.30 22.29 -12.05
CA GLY A 310 -14.26 20.90 -12.51
C GLY A 310 -13.26 20.03 -11.76
N GLU A 311 -12.64 20.51 -10.67
CA GLU A 311 -11.54 19.85 -9.98
C GLU A 311 -11.90 18.42 -9.53
N ILE A 312 -13.10 18.22 -9.00
CA ILE A 312 -13.59 16.89 -8.60
C ILE A 312 -13.66 15.95 -9.81
N THR A 313 -14.22 16.42 -10.94
CA THR A 313 -14.27 15.63 -12.18
C THR A 313 -12.86 15.31 -12.68
N VAL A 314 -11.93 16.25 -12.60
CA VAL A 314 -10.51 16.03 -12.94
C VAL A 314 -9.90 14.95 -12.04
N LEU A 315 -10.17 14.96 -10.73
CA LEU A 315 -9.72 13.91 -9.82
C LEU A 315 -10.25 12.53 -10.25
N TYR A 316 -11.55 12.39 -10.53
CA TYR A 316 -12.13 11.12 -10.96
C TYR A 316 -11.54 10.61 -12.28
N ILE A 317 -11.42 11.48 -13.28
CA ILE A 317 -10.82 11.15 -14.58
C ILE A 317 -9.36 10.73 -14.39
N TRP A 318 -8.59 11.51 -13.64
CA TRP A 318 -7.17 11.20 -13.39
C TRP A 318 -7.00 9.89 -12.63
N THR A 319 -7.84 9.64 -11.61
CA THR A 319 -7.85 8.38 -10.87
C THR A 319 -8.12 7.20 -11.79
N ALA A 320 -9.12 7.31 -12.68
CA ALA A 320 -9.43 6.28 -13.66
C ALA A 320 -8.24 6.02 -14.62
N ILE A 321 -7.59 7.08 -15.13
CA ILE A 321 -6.40 6.96 -15.98
C ILE A 321 -5.26 6.24 -15.24
N VAL A 322 -5.00 6.59 -13.98
CA VAL A 322 -3.96 5.97 -13.16
C VAL A 322 -4.25 4.48 -12.93
N ILE A 323 -5.49 4.12 -12.58
CA ILE A 323 -5.92 2.73 -12.39
C ILE A 323 -5.76 1.93 -13.69
N LEU A 324 -6.30 2.44 -14.80
CA LEU A 324 -6.20 1.78 -16.11
C LEU A 324 -4.74 1.61 -16.54
N THR A 325 -3.90 2.63 -16.31
CA THR A 325 -2.46 2.55 -16.61
C THR A 325 -1.75 1.51 -15.74
N HIS A 326 -2.13 1.39 -14.47
CA HIS A 326 -1.60 0.38 -13.56
C HIS A 326 -1.99 -1.05 -13.97
N ILE A 327 -3.28 -1.28 -14.24
CA ILE A 327 -3.78 -2.58 -14.70
C ILE A 327 -3.15 -2.94 -16.05
N HIS A 328 -3.12 -2.01 -17.01
CA HIS A 328 -2.49 -2.22 -18.32
C HIS A 328 -1.01 -2.57 -18.17
N TYR A 329 -0.28 -1.90 -17.27
CA TYR A 329 1.11 -2.22 -16.99
C TYR A 329 1.27 -3.65 -16.48
N GLY A 330 0.48 -4.06 -15.49
CA GLY A 330 0.50 -5.43 -14.96
C GLY A 330 0.23 -6.48 -16.04
N VAL A 331 -0.85 -6.32 -16.80
CA VAL A 331 -1.22 -7.23 -17.91
C VAL A 331 -0.12 -7.29 -18.97
N SER A 332 0.45 -6.13 -19.34
CA SER A 332 1.52 -6.06 -20.34
C SER A 332 2.80 -6.79 -19.92
N VAL A 333 3.16 -6.71 -18.64
CA VAL A 333 4.36 -7.40 -18.14
C VAL A 333 4.15 -8.91 -18.14
N VAL A 334 2.98 -9.38 -17.69
CA VAL A 334 2.62 -10.81 -17.72
C VAL A 334 2.58 -11.34 -19.16
N SER A 335 1.94 -10.61 -20.09
CA SER A 335 1.87 -10.99 -21.51
C SER A 335 3.26 -11.11 -22.15
N LYS A 336 4.15 -10.15 -21.92
CA LYS A 336 5.50 -10.19 -22.50
C LYS A 336 6.28 -11.42 -22.04
N ASP A 337 6.17 -11.78 -20.75
CA ASP A 337 6.85 -12.98 -20.22
C ASP A 337 6.33 -14.26 -20.88
N THR A 338 5.00 -14.40 -21.05
CA THR A 338 4.41 -15.57 -21.71
C THR A 338 4.88 -15.74 -23.16
N HIS A 339 5.06 -14.65 -23.91
CA HIS A 339 5.56 -14.71 -25.29
C HIS A 339 7.04 -15.12 -25.37
N THR A 340 7.88 -14.72 -24.42
CA THR A 340 9.27 -15.18 -24.33
C THR A 340 9.39 -16.65 -23.96
N GLN A 341 8.47 -17.20 -23.18
CA GLN A 341 8.48 -18.62 -22.81
C GLN A 341 8.00 -19.54 -23.94
N THR A 342 7.15 -19.07 -24.85
CA THR A 342 6.69 -19.84 -26.04
C THR A 342 7.65 -19.80 -27.22
N ALA A 343 8.74 -19.02 -27.14
CA ALA A 343 9.72 -18.85 -28.21
C ALA A 343 10.94 -19.80 -28.10
N TYR A 344 10.93 -20.69 -27.12
CA TYR A 344 11.86 -21.81 -26.92
C TYR A 344 11.07 -23.12 -26.92
#